data_AF-A0A816PXX9-F1
#
_entry.id   AF-A0A816PXX9-F1
#
_cell.length_a   1.000
_cell.length_b   1.000
_cell.length_c   1.000
_cell.angle_alpha   90.00
_cell.angle_beta   90.00
_cell.angle_gamma   90.00
#
_symmetry.space_group_name_H-M   'P 1'
#
loop_
_entity.id
_entity.type
_entity.pdbx_description
1 polymer ?
#
loop_
_entity_poly.entity_id
_entity_poly.type
_entity_poly.pdbx_seq_one_letter_code
_entity_poly.pdbx_strand_id
1 'polypeptide(L)'
;MQLKTKSKRRCSIGEWCRDFWSTIHKNSHSLGNFIYNKEHHELFGRDGKRWSKLAAFYFCFYVVLGGLFCLYLSIFMSFLPLNQPRYIGKDSQLTSRSNPFAPGLSFRPQVRLTLKDPLTLIWLSSSDEKYPMNDNIEMYTKNLDDFLKNYNTNAQNSKNFTIHDVGDCNSNNHYGYKDGKPCILIKINKLIGFIPEVRKIHANNRHDDSECIGISNIPVRCMGENPFDQDMIGNIQYYSESESSDVCGSIDIKHFPYNGKDDRNNVYQTPYAESEVKDVPNEELKIVNEQLINDFQDRCASTKCRDGETCILNKDGDAECACVALCEDPKDERLMVCTKANHTYTSDCEFYQMQCWCRRNDERCTRQEAISDSIDYFGRCQNLGICTAFELEVFPKRMTTWLGEILDALFVRKDLDPKYEVLVNEARKMKLSNTEKWWRNAVLWEFCELDRTHDNSVNNEEIARFVRSLKVLEHCIQPFLNHCDTDNDNKISSEEWGTCLGLEKGDMTFLKTFCSH
;
A
#
# COMPACT_ATOMS: atom_id res chain seq x y z
N MET A 1 56.70 -58.71 2.75
CA MET A 1 57.37 -58.63 1.43
C MET A 1 56.28 -58.57 0.37
N GLN A 2 56.30 -57.49 -0.43
CA GLN A 2 55.60 -57.29 -1.71
C GLN A 2 54.06 -57.10 -1.72
N LEU A 3 53.72 -55.80 -1.83
CA LEU A 3 52.47 -55.21 -2.29
C LEU A 3 52.00 -55.79 -3.63
N LYS A 4 50.68 -55.95 -3.82
CA LYS A 4 50.07 -55.76 -5.16
C LYS A 4 48.80 -54.91 -5.07
N THR A 5 48.80 -53.94 -5.94
CA THR A 5 48.00 -52.72 -6.04
C THR A 5 46.63 -52.98 -6.68
N LYS A 6 45.60 -52.29 -6.16
CA LYS A 6 44.26 -52.18 -6.75
C LYS A 6 44.34 -51.42 -8.08
N SER A 7 43.96 -52.06 -9.18
CA SER A 7 43.71 -51.41 -10.47
C SER A 7 42.29 -50.84 -10.50
N LYS A 8 42.20 -49.51 -10.61
CA LYS A 8 40.98 -48.74 -10.93
C LYS A 8 40.53 -49.09 -12.34
N ARG A 9 39.37 -49.75 -12.51
CA ARG A 9 38.65 -49.73 -13.80
C ARG A 9 37.88 -48.42 -13.89
N ARG A 10 38.21 -47.64 -14.91
CA ARG A 10 37.59 -46.37 -15.29
C ARG A 10 36.33 -46.72 -16.09
N CYS A 11 35.13 -46.54 -15.51
CA CYS A 11 33.88 -46.68 -16.25
C CYS A 11 33.74 -45.53 -17.25
N SER A 12 33.50 -45.89 -18.51
CA SER A 12 33.32 -44.96 -19.62
C SER A 12 31.84 -44.56 -19.71
N ILE A 13 31.58 -43.26 -19.91
CA ILE A 13 30.26 -42.66 -20.17
C ILE A 13 29.49 -43.36 -21.32
N GLY A 14 30.18 -44.10 -22.20
CA GLY A 14 29.57 -44.84 -23.30
C GLY A 14 28.84 -46.14 -22.94
N GLU A 15 29.00 -46.68 -21.73
CA GLU A 15 28.22 -47.84 -21.27
C GLU A 15 26.90 -47.38 -20.62
N TRP A 16 26.91 -46.28 -19.88
CA TRP A 16 25.70 -45.70 -19.27
C TRP A 16 24.73 -45.14 -20.31
N CYS A 17 25.23 -44.47 -21.37
CA CYS A 17 24.38 -44.02 -22.48
C CYS A 17 23.74 -45.17 -23.27
N ARG A 18 24.39 -46.34 -23.35
CA ARG A 18 23.83 -47.52 -24.02
C ARG A 18 22.74 -48.19 -23.18
N ASP A 19 22.93 -48.26 -21.87
CA ASP A 19 21.92 -48.80 -20.94
C ASP A 19 20.73 -47.84 -20.77
N PHE A 20 20.96 -46.52 -20.81
CA PHE A 20 19.91 -45.51 -20.79
C PHE A 20 19.07 -45.51 -22.08
N TRP A 21 19.72 -45.57 -23.25
CA TRP A 21 19.01 -45.67 -24.54
C TRP A 21 18.30 -47.00 -24.74
N SER A 22 18.85 -48.12 -24.26
CA SER A 22 18.17 -49.42 -24.35
C SER A 22 16.94 -49.50 -23.44
N THR A 23 16.95 -48.82 -22.30
CA THR A 23 15.82 -48.70 -21.37
C THR A 23 14.71 -47.81 -21.95
N ILE A 24 15.06 -46.69 -22.61
CA ILE A 24 14.09 -45.84 -23.31
C ILE A 24 13.51 -46.55 -24.54
N HIS A 25 14.31 -47.31 -25.31
CA HIS A 25 13.81 -48.07 -26.45
C HIS A 25 12.87 -49.22 -26.03
N LYS A 26 13.14 -49.90 -24.91
CA LYS A 26 12.22 -50.88 -24.30
C LYS A 26 10.92 -50.24 -23.80
N ASN A 27 10.97 -49.01 -23.28
CA ASN A 27 9.80 -48.28 -22.79
C ASN A 27 8.98 -47.57 -23.88
N SER A 28 9.56 -47.30 -25.05
CA SER A 28 8.83 -46.73 -26.21
C SER A 28 7.80 -47.72 -26.79
N HIS A 29 8.14 -49.01 -26.85
CA HIS A 29 7.19 -50.07 -27.19
C HIS A 29 6.06 -50.22 -26.14
N SER A 30 6.36 -49.96 -24.87
CA SER A 30 5.39 -49.94 -23.76
C SER A 30 4.44 -48.74 -23.83
N LEU A 31 4.94 -47.54 -24.17
CA LEU A 31 4.13 -46.33 -24.36
C LEU A 31 3.21 -46.42 -25.58
N GLY A 32 3.69 -47.01 -26.68
CA GLY A 32 2.86 -47.28 -27.85
C GLY A 32 1.71 -48.23 -27.53
N ASN A 33 1.99 -49.33 -26.80
CA ASN A 33 0.98 -50.27 -26.32
C ASN A 33 0.04 -49.67 -25.26
N PHE A 34 0.50 -48.68 -24.48
CA PHE A 34 -0.31 -47.95 -23.50
C PHE A 34 -1.31 -46.99 -24.17
N ILE A 35 -0.89 -46.29 -25.23
CA ILE A 35 -1.73 -45.35 -25.97
C ILE A 35 -2.74 -46.11 -26.83
N TYR A 36 -2.29 -47.11 -27.59
CA TYR A 36 -3.14 -47.86 -28.50
C TYR A 36 -2.68 -49.33 -28.60
N ASN A 37 -3.51 -50.23 -28.07
CA ASN A 37 -3.28 -51.67 -28.19
C ASN A 37 -3.93 -52.19 -29.47
N LYS A 38 -3.10 -52.53 -30.47
CA LYS A 38 -3.54 -53.02 -31.79
C LYS A 38 -4.21 -54.40 -31.75
N GLU A 39 -3.96 -55.21 -30.72
CA GLU A 39 -4.55 -56.57 -30.58
C GLU A 39 -5.99 -56.54 -30.06
N HIS A 40 -6.32 -55.59 -29.19
CA HIS A 40 -7.66 -55.46 -28.59
C HIS A 40 -8.45 -54.24 -29.11
N HIS A 41 -7.89 -53.44 -30.02
CA HIS A 41 -8.46 -52.16 -30.47
C HIS A 41 -8.81 -51.20 -29.30
N GLU A 42 -7.97 -51.19 -28.26
CA GLU A 42 -8.18 -50.37 -27.06
C GLU A 42 -7.30 -49.13 -27.08
N LEU A 43 -7.89 -47.97 -26.76
CA LEU A 43 -7.20 -46.68 -26.70
C LEU A 43 -7.21 -46.21 -25.23
N PHE A 44 -6.03 -45.97 -24.63
CA PHE A 44 -5.87 -45.78 -23.18
C PHE A 44 -6.60 -46.82 -22.31
N GLY A 45 -6.49 -48.11 -22.66
CA GLY A 45 -7.07 -49.22 -21.89
C GLY A 45 -8.60 -49.33 -21.92
N ARG A 46 -9.27 -48.69 -22.90
CA ARG A 46 -10.72 -48.83 -23.11
C ARG A 46 -11.05 -49.03 -24.58
N ASP A 47 -12.00 -49.93 -24.83
CA ASP A 47 -12.62 -50.15 -26.14
C ASP A 47 -13.33 -48.87 -26.64
N GLY A 48 -13.31 -48.63 -27.96
CA GLY A 48 -13.95 -47.48 -28.60
C GLY A 48 -15.45 -47.37 -28.30
N LYS A 49 -16.14 -48.50 -28.10
CA LYS A 49 -17.54 -48.52 -27.65
C LYS A 49 -17.72 -47.94 -26.23
N ARG A 50 -16.75 -48.15 -25.34
CA ARG A 50 -16.78 -47.60 -23.97
C ARG A 50 -16.47 -46.11 -23.98
N TRP A 51 -15.53 -45.68 -24.82
CA TRP A 51 -15.24 -44.26 -25.04
C TRP A 51 -16.44 -43.50 -25.61
N SER A 52 -17.12 -44.05 -26.61
CA SER A 52 -18.33 -43.45 -27.17
C SER A 52 -19.44 -43.29 -26.12
N LYS A 53 -19.67 -44.32 -25.28
CA LYS A 53 -20.64 -44.24 -24.16
C LYS A 53 -20.25 -43.18 -23.13
N LEU A 54 -18.96 -43.09 -22.78
CA LEU A 54 -18.46 -42.10 -21.83
C LEU A 54 -18.59 -40.67 -22.37
N ALA A 55 -18.21 -40.46 -23.64
CA ALA A 55 -18.33 -39.17 -24.29
C ALA A 55 -19.80 -38.74 -24.43
N ALA A 56 -20.69 -39.64 -24.81
CA ALA A 56 -22.12 -39.37 -24.87
C ALA A 56 -22.71 -39.02 -23.49
N PHE A 57 -22.29 -39.73 -22.44
CA PHE A 57 -22.68 -39.42 -21.06
C PHE A 57 -22.25 -38.02 -20.65
N TYR A 58 -20.97 -37.68 -20.81
CA TYR A 58 -20.47 -36.35 -20.45
C TYR A 58 -21.05 -35.24 -21.32
N PHE A 59 -21.28 -35.49 -22.61
CA PHE A 59 -21.93 -34.54 -23.49
C PHE A 59 -23.34 -34.20 -22.99
N CYS A 60 -24.18 -35.20 -22.74
CA CYS A 60 -25.52 -34.99 -22.17
C CYS A 60 -25.46 -34.32 -20.79
N PHE A 61 -24.54 -34.75 -19.93
CA PHE A 61 -24.34 -34.17 -18.61
C PHE A 61 -24.00 -32.67 -18.69
N TYR A 62 -23.05 -32.28 -19.53
CA TYR A 62 -22.66 -30.87 -19.69
C TYR A 62 -23.73 -30.03 -20.40
N VAL A 63 -24.52 -30.60 -21.31
CA VAL A 63 -25.68 -29.90 -21.88
C VAL A 63 -26.72 -29.59 -20.80
N VAL A 64 -27.03 -30.55 -19.93
CA VAL A 64 -27.95 -30.33 -18.80
C VAL A 64 -27.38 -29.32 -17.81
N LEU A 65 -26.10 -29.45 -17.44
CA LEU A 65 -25.43 -28.54 -16.51
C LEU A 65 -25.37 -27.10 -17.06
N GLY A 66 -25.04 -26.94 -18.33
CA GLY A 66 -25.06 -25.65 -19.03
C GLY A 66 -26.46 -25.05 -19.08
N GLY A 67 -27.49 -25.87 -19.33
CA GLY A 67 -28.89 -25.45 -19.26
C GLY A 67 -29.31 -24.95 -17.88
N LEU A 68 -28.92 -25.67 -16.82
CA LEU A 68 -29.16 -25.23 -15.44
C LEU A 68 -28.43 -23.92 -15.13
N PHE A 69 -27.17 -23.77 -15.54
CA PHE A 69 -26.41 -22.53 -15.37
C PHE A 69 -27.09 -21.34 -16.08
N CYS A 70 -27.49 -21.50 -17.34
CA CYS A 70 -28.21 -20.47 -18.09
C CYS A 70 -29.55 -20.11 -17.44
N LEU A 71 -30.28 -21.09 -16.92
CA LEU A 71 -31.53 -20.87 -16.19
C LEU A 71 -31.30 -20.08 -14.90
N TYR A 72 -30.32 -20.47 -14.08
CA TYR A 72 -29.96 -19.73 -12.86
C TYR A 72 -29.51 -18.30 -13.17
N LEU A 73 -28.68 -18.11 -14.20
CA LEU A 73 -28.22 -16.78 -14.61
C LEU A 73 -29.39 -15.92 -15.11
N SER A 74 -30.33 -16.49 -15.87
CA SER A 74 -31.51 -15.75 -16.36
C SER A 74 -32.43 -15.31 -15.22
N ILE A 75 -32.64 -16.19 -14.23
CA ILE A 75 -33.37 -15.85 -13.01
C ILE A 75 -32.66 -14.72 -12.27
N PHE A 76 -31.34 -14.84 -12.05
CA PHE A 76 -30.55 -13.81 -11.38
C PHE A 76 -30.63 -12.45 -12.09
N MET A 77 -30.47 -12.41 -13.42
CA MET A 77 -30.58 -11.19 -14.21
C MET A 77 -31.98 -10.55 -14.14
N SER A 78 -33.04 -11.36 -13.96
CA SER A 78 -34.42 -10.87 -13.80
C SER A 78 -34.65 -10.14 -12.47
N PHE A 79 -33.82 -10.38 -11.46
CA PHE A 79 -33.87 -9.69 -10.16
C PHE A 79 -33.00 -8.43 -10.10
N LEU A 80 -32.23 -8.11 -11.15
CA LEU A 80 -31.38 -6.93 -11.18
C LEU A 80 -32.11 -5.75 -11.83
N PRO A 81 -32.23 -4.59 -11.14
CA PRO A 81 -32.73 -3.37 -11.77
C PRO A 81 -31.77 -2.89 -12.87
N LEU A 82 -32.29 -2.55 -14.05
CA LEU A 82 -31.49 -2.09 -15.19
C LEU A 82 -30.95 -0.67 -15.03
N ASN A 83 -31.66 0.18 -14.27
CA ASN A 83 -31.41 1.63 -14.27
C ASN A 83 -30.50 2.09 -13.14
N GLN A 84 -30.34 1.30 -12.07
CA GLN A 84 -29.52 1.67 -10.91
C GLN A 84 -28.95 0.42 -10.23
N PRO A 85 -27.76 0.49 -9.61
CA PRO A 85 -27.20 -0.62 -8.85
C PRO A 85 -28.03 -0.92 -7.61
N ARG A 86 -28.09 -2.19 -7.21
CA ARG A 86 -28.90 -2.64 -6.06
C ARG A 86 -28.43 -2.08 -4.71
N TYR A 87 -27.12 -1.84 -4.56
CA TYR A 87 -26.52 -1.35 -3.33
C TYR A 87 -25.93 0.04 -3.54
N ILE A 88 -26.49 1.05 -2.86
CA ILE A 88 -26.13 2.48 -2.98
C ILE A 88 -25.91 3.05 -1.57
N GLY A 89 -25.07 4.09 -1.46
CA GLY A 89 -24.87 4.78 -0.20
C GLY A 89 -24.17 3.88 0.83
N LYS A 90 -24.72 3.80 2.04
CA LYS A 90 -24.13 3.05 3.17
C LYS A 90 -24.04 1.54 2.94
N ASP A 91 -24.91 1.00 2.10
CA ASP A 91 -24.93 -0.43 1.76
C ASP A 91 -23.98 -0.76 0.59
N SER A 92 -23.38 0.27 -0.02
CA SER A 92 -22.39 0.09 -1.08
C SER A 92 -21.04 -0.34 -0.50
N GLN A 93 -20.33 -1.23 -1.19
CA GLN A 93 -18.92 -1.54 -0.89
C GLN A 93 -17.99 -0.32 -1.01
N LEU A 94 -18.44 0.75 -1.67
CA LEU A 94 -17.74 2.03 -1.72
C LEU A 94 -17.74 2.77 -0.38
N THR A 95 -18.66 2.40 0.51
CA THR A 95 -18.71 2.90 1.88
C THR A 95 -18.04 1.90 2.81
N SER A 96 -16.99 2.35 3.50
CA SER A 96 -16.27 1.57 4.50
C SER A 96 -16.28 2.30 5.83
N ARG A 97 -15.88 1.61 6.90
CA ARG A 97 -15.66 2.22 8.23
C ARG A 97 -14.64 3.37 8.17
N SER A 98 -13.73 3.34 7.20
CA SER A 98 -12.69 4.34 6.95
C SER A 98 -12.99 5.34 5.83
N ASN A 99 -14.01 5.11 5.00
CA ASN A 99 -14.37 5.99 3.90
C ASN A 99 -15.89 6.21 3.87
N PRO A 100 -16.41 7.37 4.31
CA PRO A 100 -17.83 7.69 4.13
C PRO A 100 -18.16 7.67 2.63
N PHE A 101 -19.45 7.53 2.28
CA PHE A 101 -19.90 7.52 0.88
C PHE A 101 -19.54 8.85 0.18
N ALA A 102 -18.33 8.95 -0.34
CA ALA A 102 -17.72 10.15 -0.87
C ALA A 102 -17.08 9.86 -2.23
N PRO A 103 -17.33 10.70 -3.25
CA PRO A 103 -16.72 10.53 -4.55
C PRO A 103 -15.23 10.88 -4.50
N GLY A 104 -14.41 10.07 -5.17
CA GLY A 104 -13.00 10.42 -5.39
C GLY A 104 -12.84 11.62 -6.34
N LEU A 105 -11.75 12.36 -6.17
CA LEU A 105 -11.31 13.42 -7.08
C LEU A 105 -10.31 12.84 -8.08
N SER A 106 -10.39 13.28 -9.32
CA SER A 106 -9.50 12.90 -10.41
C SER A 106 -9.09 14.15 -11.18
N PHE A 107 -8.00 14.09 -11.95
CA PHE A 107 -7.59 15.22 -12.78
C PHE A 107 -7.24 14.78 -14.20
N ARG A 108 -7.09 15.75 -15.11
CA ARG A 108 -6.62 15.57 -16.48
C ARG A 108 -5.57 16.65 -16.81
N PRO A 109 -4.56 16.33 -17.64
CA PRO A 109 -4.35 15.08 -18.38
C PRO A 109 -3.76 13.95 -17.52
N GLN A 110 -3.98 12.70 -17.94
CA GLN A 110 -3.37 11.52 -17.32
C GLN A 110 -2.59 10.74 -18.38
N VAL A 111 -1.32 11.06 -18.54
CA VAL A 111 -0.44 10.48 -19.56
C VAL A 111 0.77 9.86 -18.88
N ARG A 112 1.13 8.64 -19.29
CA ARG A 112 2.42 8.02 -18.92
C ARG A 112 3.42 8.29 -20.03
N LEU A 113 4.52 8.97 -19.70
CA LEU A 113 5.63 9.16 -20.63
C LEU A 113 6.48 7.88 -20.73
N THR A 114 6.71 7.19 -19.60
CA THR A 114 7.34 5.87 -19.59
C THR A 114 6.55 4.82 -18.81
N LEU A 115 6.87 3.53 -19.01
CA LEU A 115 6.31 2.40 -18.27
C LEU A 115 6.58 2.45 -16.75
N LYS A 116 7.58 3.23 -16.32
CA LYS A 116 7.98 3.37 -14.92
C LYS A 116 7.39 4.61 -14.24
N ASP A 117 6.89 5.58 -15.00
CA ASP A 117 6.42 6.83 -14.43
C ASP A 117 5.02 6.71 -13.82
N PRO A 118 4.77 7.36 -12.68
CA PRO A 118 3.43 7.42 -12.10
C PRO A 118 2.50 8.26 -12.99
N LEU A 119 1.21 7.90 -13.03
CA LEU A 119 0.18 8.62 -13.80
C LEU A 119 -0.09 10.04 -13.30
N THR A 120 0.39 10.35 -12.09
CA THR A 120 0.12 11.62 -11.40
C THR A 120 1.11 12.72 -11.78
N LEU A 121 2.16 12.40 -12.55
CA LEU A 121 3.29 13.28 -12.78
C LEU A 121 3.22 13.91 -14.18
N ILE A 122 3.30 15.23 -14.21
CA ILE A 122 3.33 16.03 -15.45
C ILE A 122 4.74 16.60 -15.58
N TRP A 123 5.48 16.15 -16.59
CA TRP A 123 6.85 16.60 -16.83
C TRP A 123 6.88 17.66 -17.93
N LEU A 124 7.34 18.86 -17.57
CA LEU A 124 7.59 19.97 -18.49
C LEU A 124 9.10 20.28 -18.47
N SER A 125 9.89 19.43 -19.11
CA SER A 125 11.35 19.62 -19.23
C SER A 125 11.70 20.18 -20.61
N SER A 126 12.44 21.29 -20.63
CA SER A 126 12.98 21.90 -21.86
C SER A 126 14.33 21.30 -22.28
N SER A 127 14.96 20.48 -21.44
CA SER A 127 16.40 20.14 -21.53
C SER A 127 16.72 18.64 -21.53
N ASP A 128 15.72 17.77 -21.63
CA ASP A 128 15.94 16.32 -21.73
C ASP A 128 16.13 15.84 -23.18
N GLU A 129 17.30 15.28 -23.47
CA GLU A 129 17.65 14.70 -24.79
C GLU A 129 16.83 13.43 -25.11
N LYS A 130 16.16 12.85 -24.11
CA LYS A 130 15.42 11.58 -24.21
C LYS A 130 13.97 11.74 -24.67
N TYR A 131 13.35 12.90 -24.47
CA TYR A 131 12.00 13.23 -24.90
C TYR A 131 11.92 14.74 -25.23
N PRO A 132 11.90 15.15 -26.50
CA PRO A 132 11.85 16.57 -26.85
C PRO A 132 10.54 17.20 -26.34
N MET A 133 10.64 18.40 -25.74
CA MET A 133 9.54 19.13 -25.09
C MET A 133 8.26 19.19 -25.92
N ASN A 134 8.37 19.32 -27.25
CA ASN A 134 7.24 19.38 -28.17
C ASN A 134 6.39 18.10 -28.18
N ASP A 135 7.03 16.92 -28.11
CA ASP A 135 6.33 15.63 -28.18
C ASP A 135 5.55 15.36 -26.89
N ASN A 136 6.12 15.70 -25.73
CA ASN A 136 5.45 15.55 -24.43
C ASN A 136 4.24 16.49 -24.31
N ILE A 137 4.41 17.75 -24.73
CA ILE A 137 3.32 18.74 -24.75
C ILE A 137 2.20 18.25 -25.66
N GLU A 138 2.52 17.76 -26.86
CA GLU A 138 1.51 17.24 -27.79
C GLU A 138 0.73 16.05 -27.19
N MET A 139 1.38 15.16 -26.44
CA MET A 139 0.69 14.06 -25.77
C MET A 139 -0.30 14.56 -24.70
N TYR A 140 0.09 15.57 -23.91
CA TYR A 140 -0.78 16.16 -22.90
C TYR A 140 -1.95 16.92 -23.53
N THR A 141 -1.70 17.76 -24.54
CA THR A 141 -2.75 18.53 -25.23
C THR A 141 -3.71 17.62 -25.97
N LYS A 142 -3.22 16.58 -26.65
CA LYS A 142 -4.05 15.58 -27.32
C LYS A 142 -4.93 14.81 -26.35
N ASN A 143 -4.43 14.46 -25.16
CA ASN A 143 -5.23 13.81 -24.12
C ASN A 143 -6.39 14.70 -23.66
N LEU A 144 -6.12 16.01 -23.52
CA LEU A 144 -7.14 17.01 -23.19
C LEU A 144 -8.14 17.17 -24.33
N ASP A 145 -7.69 17.32 -25.57
CA ASP A 145 -8.57 17.43 -26.74
C ASP A 145 -9.48 16.20 -26.89
N ASP A 146 -8.92 14.98 -26.77
CA ASP A 146 -9.69 13.73 -26.82
C ASP A 146 -10.71 13.63 -25.69
N PHE A 147 -10.36 14.11 -24.49
CA PHE A 147 -11.28 14.19 -23.37
C PHE A 147 -12.42 15.17 -23.66
N LEU A 148 -12.10 16.35 -24.21
CA LEU A 148 -13.02 17.46 -24.47
C LEU A 148 -13.94 17.24 -25.68
N LYS A 149 -13.54 16.42 -26.66
CA LYS A 149 -14.39 16.03 -27.82
C LYS A 149 -15.76 15.49 -27.41
N ASN A 150 -15.84 14.74 -26.31
CA ASN A 150 -17.10 14.16 -25.82
C ASN A 150 -18.02 15.20 -25.17
N TYR A 151 -17.49 16.34 -24.73
CA TYR A 151 -18.29 17.42 -24.15
C TYR A 151 -18.82 18.35 -25.25
N ASN A 152 -18.00 18.63 -26.27
CA ASN A 152 -18.38 19.48 -27.40
C ASN A 152 -19.46 18.84 -28.29
N THR A 153 -19.49 17.52 -28.42
CA THR A 153 -20.51 16.82 -29.23
C THR A 153 -21.88 16.75 -28.54
N ASN A 154 -21.91 16.68 -27.21
CA ASN A 154 -23.15 16.68 -26.42
C ASN A 154 -23.74 18.09 -26.20
N ALA A 155 -22.94 19.15 -26.42
CA ALA A 155 -23.38 20.55 -26.33
C ALA A 155 -24.40 20.95 -27.42
N GLN A 156 -24.56 20.19 -28.51
CA GLN A 156 -25.56 20.52 -29.52
C GLN A 156 -27.02 20.23 -29.09
N ASN A 157 -27.25 19.42 -28.05
CA ASN A 157 -28.59 19.06 -27.59
C ASN A 157 -28.94 19.59 -26.18
N SER A 158 -28.02 20.24 -25.50
CA SER A 158 -28.30 20.97 -24.25
C SER A 158 -27.70 22.36 -24.36
N LYS A 159 -28.43 23.41 -23.98
CA LYS A 159 -27.94 24.80 -23.92
C LYS A 159 -26.89 24.99 -22.79
N ASN A 160 -25.87 24.14 -22.75
CA ASN A 160 -24.87 24.11 -21.69
C ASN A 160 -23.47 24.12 -22.31
N PHE A 161 -22.78 25.23 -22.05
CA PHE A 161 -21.32 25.39 -21.93
C PHE A 161 -20.43 24.77 -23.01
N THR A 162 -19.92 25.64 -23.90
CA THR A 162 -18.73 25.38 -24.68
C THR A 162 -17.50 25.68 -23.82
N ILE A 163 -16.65 24.67 -23.60
CA ILE A 163 -15.34 24.79 -22.91
C ILE A 163 -14.39 25.78 -23.64
N HIS A 164 -14.81 26.30 -24.79
CA HIS A 164 -14.04 27.18 -25.67
C HIS A 164 -13.91 28.64 -25.19
N ASP A 165 -14.66 29.11 -24.18
CA ASP A 165 -14.73 30.54 -23.84
C ASP A 165 -14.19 30.93 -22.45
N VAL A 166 -13.47 30.05 -21.75
CA VAL A 166 -13.09 30.33 -20.35
C VAL A 166 -11.57 30.46 -20.19
N GLY A 167 -11.09 31.69 -20.37
CA GLY A 167 -9.73 32.13 -20.07
C GLY A 167 -8.67 31.68 -21.08
N ASP A 168 -7.42 31.59 -20.60
CA ASP A 168 -6.24 31.24 -21.41
C ASP A 168 -6.08 29.72 -21.64
N CYS A 169 -6.91 28.90 -20.99
CA CYS A 169 -6.92 27.42 -21.07
C CYS A 169 -7.68 26.86 -22.28
N ASN A 170 -7.29 27.25 -23.50
CA ASN A 170 -7.90 26.78 -24.74
C ASN A 170 -6.96 25.92 -25.61
N SER A 171 -7.55 25.18 -26.55
CA SER A 171 -6.80 24.33 -27.49
C SER A 171 -5.84 25.16 -28.37
N ASN A 172 -6.20 26.40 -28.71
CA ASN A 172 -5.36 27.30 -29.51
C ASN A 172 -4.03 27.62 -28.80
N ASN A 173 -4.06 27.85 -27.48
CA ASN A 173 -2.89 28.09 -26.65
C ASN A 173 -2.29 26.80 -26.04
N HIS A 174 -2.64 25.62 -26.57
CA HIS A 174 -2.13 24.34 -26.07
C HIS A 174 -2.34 24.18 -24.55
N TYR A 175 -3.45 24.73 -24.02
CA TYR A 175 -3.78 24.71 -22.60
C TYR A 175 -2.66 25.25 -21.68
N GLY A 176 -1.91 26.25 -22.15
CA GLY A 176 -0.84 26.92 -21.39
C GLY A 176 0.45 26.09 -21.18
N TYR A 177 0.48 24.85 -21.71
CA TYR A 177 1.64 23.95 -21.59
C TYR A 177 2.90 24.48 -22.30
N LYS A 178 2.73 25.34 -23.32
CA LYS A 178 3.86 25.99 -24.02
C LYS A 178 4.48 27.12 -23.22
N ASP A 179 3.67 27.81 -22.43
CA ASP A 179 4.06 29.01 -21.69
C ASP A 179 4.55 28.68 -20.27
N GLY A 180 4.71 27.39 -19.93
CA GLY A 180 5.08 26.94 -18.58
C GLY A 180 3.94 27.02 -17.57
N LYS A 181 2.71 27.34 -18.00
CA LYS A 181 1.52 27.48 -17.16
C LYS A 181 0.48 26.41 -17.52
N PRO A 182 0.68 25.14 -17.11
CA PRO A 182 -0.21 24.07 -17.52
C PRO A 182 -1.60 24.20 -16.89
N CYS A 183 -2.63 24.06 -17.70
CA CYS A 183 -4.01 23.97 -17.19
C CYS A 183 -4.36 22.52 -16.78
N ILE A 184 -4.89 22.35 -15.57
CA ILE A 184 -5.27 21.04 -15.02
C ILE A 184 -6.78 20.99 -14.81
N LEU A 185 -7.45 20.03 -15.45
CA LEU A 185 -8.89 19.85 -15.28
C LEU A 185 -9.18 18.93 -14.10
N ILE A 186 -10.03 19.36 -13.16
CA ILE A 186 -10.33 18.62 -11.93
C ILE A 186 -11.73 18.03 -11.99
N LYS A 187 -11.83 16.70 -11.93
CA LYS A 187 -13.08 15.96 -12.07
C LYS A 187 -13.43 15.15 -10.83
N ILE A 188 -14.66 15.34 -10.36
CA ILE A 188 -15.27 14.48 -9.34
C ILE A 188 -15.86 13.20 -9.95
N ASN A 189 -15.69 12.06 -9.27
CA ASN A 189 -16.21 10.77 -9.72
C ASN A 189 -17.73 10.70 -9.59
N LYS A 190 -18.40 10.15 -10.61
CA LYS A 190 -19.86 10.04 -10.65
C LYS A 190 -20.34 8.91 -9.73
N LEU A 191 -21.11 9.25 -8.69
CA LEU A 191 -21.77 8.30 -7.80
C LEU A 191 -23.29 8.45 -7.91
N ILE A 192 -23.99 7.34 -8.17
CA ILE A 192 -25.46 7.35 -8.26
C ILE A 192 -26.05 7.63 -6.87
N GLY A 193 -26.98 8.58 -6.79
CA GLY A 193 -27.64 8.98 -5.53
C GLY A 193 -26.78 9.80 -4.57
N PHE A 194 -25.59 10.26 -4.98
CA PHE A 194 -24.77 11.17 -4.18
C PHE A 194 -25.30 12.61 -4.26
N ILE A 195 -25.51 13.22 -3.10
CA ILE A 195 -25.91 14.62 -2.95
C ILE A 195 -24.88 15.27 -2.01
N PRO A 196 -24.14 16.29 -2.46
CA PRO A 196 -23.13 16.95 -1.63
C PRO A 196 -23.79 17.82 -0.56
N GLU A 197 -23.33 17.70 0.69
CA GLU A 197 -23.70 18.60 1.79
C GLU A 197 -22.63 19.68 1.94
N VAL A 198 -22.88 20.87 1.40
CA VAL A 198 -21.97 22.01 1.60
C VAL A 198 -22.27 22.64 2.97
N ARG A 199 -21.38 22.43 3.94
CA ARG A 199 -21.49 23.08 5.25
C ARG A 199 -21.27 24.57 5.10
N LYS A 200 -22.22 25.39 5.55
CA LYS A 200 -21.99 26.81 5.77
C LYS A 200 -21.01 26.94 6.93
N ILE A 201 -19.76 27.29 6.62
CA ILE A 201 -18.70 27.43 7.62
C ILE A 201 -19.06 28.63 8.50
N HIS A 202 -19.54 28.37 9.71
CA HIS A 202 -19.69 29.41 10.73
C HIS A 202 -18.30 29.76 11.27
N ALA A 203 -18.00 31.06 11.36
CA ALA A 203 -16.68 31.68 11.58
C ALA A 203 -15.93 31.34 12.89
N ASN A 204 -16.31 30.28 13.62
CA ASN A 204 -15.76 29.95 14.94
C ASN A 204 -14.95 28.65 15.02
N ASN A 205 -14.65 27.97 13.91
CA ASN A 205 -13.75 26.81 13.91
C ASN A 205 -12.40 27.16 13.27
N ARG A 206 -11.32 26.85 14.00
CA ARG A 206 -9.93 27.19 13.69
C ARG A 206 -9.36 26.41 12.49
N HIS A 207 -8.78 27.19 11.58
CA HIS A 207 -7.42 27.10 11.00
C HIS A 207 -7.10 26.51 9.61
N ASP A 208 -8.05 26.07 8.78
CA ASP A 208 -7.74 25.89 7.32
C ASP A 208 -8.96 26.07 6.40
N ASP A 209 -10.16 25.83 6.92
CA ASP A 209 -11.42 26.02 6.18
C ASP A 209 -11.86 27.51 6.06
N SER A 210 -11.13 28.45 6.67
CA SER A 210 -11.53 29.87 6.73
C SER A 210 -11.28 30.67 5.45
N GLU A 211 -10.66 30.09 4.42
CA GLU A 211 -10.31 30.84 3.20
C GLU A 211 -11.35 30.70 2.07
N CYS A 212 -12.09 29.57 1.99
CA CYS A 212 -13.18 29.40 1.01
C CYS A 212 -14.55 29.86 1.56
N ILE A 213 -14.59 30.91 2.38
CA ILE A 213 -15.85 31.37 3.01
C ILE A 213 -16.75 32.04 1.95
N GLY A 214 -18.00 31.56 1.84
CA GLY A 214 -19.04 32.19 1.02
C GLY A 214 -19.42 31.42 -0.24
N ILE A 215 -18.70 30.35 -0.59
CA ILE A 215 -19.04 29.51 -1.75
C ILE A 215 -20.25 28.64 -1.41
N SER A 216 -21.34 28.84 -2.16
CA SER A 216 -22.58 28.07 -2.02
C SER A 216 -22.52 26.67 -2.64
N ASN A 217 -21.54 26.47 -3.51
CA ASN A 217 -21.21 25.26 -4.26
C ASN A 217 -20.08 24.44 -3.58
N ILE A 218 -19.70 23.29 -4.15
CA ILE A 218 -18.64 22.45 -3.56
C ILE A 218 -17.28 23.14 -3.78
N PRO A 219 -16.54 23.56 -2.74
CA PRO A 219 -15.24 24.22 -2.91
C PRO A 219 -14.13 23.24 -3.30
N VAL A 220 -13.20 23.68 -4.15
CA VAL A 220 -12.00 22.95 -4.56
C VAL A 220 -10.79 23.86 -4.40
N ARG A 221 -9.75 23.38 -3.70
CA ARG A 221 -8.49 24.09 -3.45
C ARG A 221 -7.30 23.15 -3.71
N CYS A 222 -6.32 23.67 -4.40
CA CYS A 222 -5.03 23.05 -4.69
C CYS A 222 -3.95 23.72 -3.80
N MET A 223 -3.05 22.93 -3.24
CA MET A 223 -1.93 23.37 -2.39
C MET A 223 -0.75 22.43 -2.56
N GLY A 224 0.46 22.88 -2.20
CA GLY A 224 1.65 22.04 -2.16
C GLY A 224 1.55 20.98 -1.06
N GLU A 225 2.17 19.82 -1.27
CA GLU A 225 2.20 18.74 -0.29
C GLU A 225 3.13 19.07 0.89
N ASN A 226 4.32 19.63 0.59
CA ASN A 226 5.29 20.08 1.58
C ASN A 226 5.39 21.61 1.61
N PRO A 227 5.92 22.22 2.69
CA PRO A 227 6.14 23.67 2.75
C PRO A 227 7.02 24.20 1.60
N PHE A 228 7.99 23.41 1.16
CA PHE A 228 8.82 23.75 0.00
C PHE A 228 7.99 23.79 -1.29
N ASP A 229 7.11 22.81 -1.49
CA ASP A 229 6.22 22.78 -2.65
C ASP A 229 5.22 23.95 -2.60
N GLN A 230 4.81 24.37 -1.40
CA GLN A 230 3.94 25.52 -1.17
C GLN A 230 4.62 26.86 -1.52
N ASP A 231 5.93 26.97 -1.34
CA ASP A 231 6.70 28.16 -1.74
C ASP A 231 7.01 28.16 -3.24
N MET A 232 7.10 26.97 -3.85
CA MET A 232 7.39 26.77 -5.27
C MET A 232 6.13 26.85 -6.14
N ILE A 233 4.97 26.42 -5.62
CA ILE A 233 3.68 26.58 -6.28
C ILE A 233 3.34 28.06 -6.29
N GLY A 234 3.25 28.65 -7.49
CA GLY A 234 2.90 30.05 -7.65
C GLY A 234 1.40 30.27 -7.41
N ASN A 235 0.89 31.40 -7.90
CA ASN A 235 -0.52 31.72 -7.73
C ASN A 235 -1.38 30.77 -8.57
N ILE A 236 -2.40 30.16 -7.97
CA ILE A 236 -3.31 29.23 -8.67
C ILE A 236 -4.60 29.99 -8.99
N GLN A 237 -4.94 30.07 -10.27
CA GLN A 237 -6.17 30.68 -10.75
C GLN A 237 -7.24 29.61 -11.02
N TYR A 238 -8.41 29.78 -10.45
CA TYR A 238 -9.52 28.84 -10.63
C TYR A 238 -10.55 29.38 -11.61
N TYR A 239 -11.02 28.50 -12.49
CA TYR A 239 -12.08 28.82 -13.43
C TYR A 239 -13.27 27.89 -13.19
N SER A 240 -14.44 28.50 -12.95
CA SER A 240 -15.70 27.79 -12.72
C SER A 240 -16.86 28.54 -13.36
N GLU A 241 -17.93 27.81 -13.66
CA GLU A 241 -19.20 28.34 -14.18
C GLU A 241 -19.94 29.21 -13.14
N SER A 242 -19.69 28.99 -11.84
CA SER A 242 -20.52 29.50 -10.75
C SER A 242 -19.69 29.90 -9.53
N GLU A 243 -19.39 31.19 -9.41
CA GLU A 243 -18.62 31.79 -8.30
C GLU A 243 -17.23 31.14 -8.13
N SER A 244 -16.20 31.75 -8.75
CA SER A 244 -14.81 31.50 -8.41
C SER A 244 -14.29 32.59 -7.47
N SER A 245 -13.47 32.20 -6.51
CA SER A 245 -12.65 33.11 -5.71
C SER A 245 -11.19 32.96 -6.16
N ASP A 246 -10.37 33.98 -5.93
CA ASP A 246 -8.92 33.91 -6.16
C ASP A 246 -8.26 32.75 -5.39
N VAL A 247 -8.91 32.24 -4.34
CA VAL A 247 -8.37 31.18 -3.48
C VAL A 247 -8.97 29.79 -3.75
N CYS A 248 -10.22 29.72 -4.23
CA CYS A 248 -10.93 28.45 -4.36
C CYS A 248 -11.82 28.41 -5.61
N GLY A 249 -11.79 27.27 -6.31
CA GLY A 249 -12.74 26.91 -7.35
C GLY A 249 -14.01 26.28 -6.76
N SER A 250 -15.04 26.11 -7.60
CA SER A 250 -16.35 25.61 -7.16
C SER A 250 -16.91 24.56 -8.14
N ILE A 251 -17.64 23.57 -7.62
CA ILE A 251 -18.44 22.63 -8.42
C ILE A 251 -19.91 22.88 -8.17
N ASP A 252 -20.62 23.18 -9.25
CA ASP A 252 -22.05 23.44 -9.23
C ASP A 252 -22.86 22.26 -8.69
N ILE A 253 -23.60 22.48 -7.60
CA ILE A 253 -24.46 21.45 -6.99
C ILE A 253 -25.62 21.07 -7.93
N LYS A 254 -26.01 21.95 -8.86
CA LYS A 254 -27.11 21.73 -9.83
C LYS A 254 -26.96 20.45 -10.69
N HIS A 255 -25.73 19.93 -10.81
CA HIS A 255 -25.44 18.71 -11.55
C HIS A 255 -25.67 17.42 -10.74
N PHE A 256 -25.95 17.53 -9.44
CA PHE A 256 -26.22 16.38 -8.56
C PHE A 256 -27.72 16.25 -8.27
N PRO A 257 -28.24 15.02 -8.10
CA PRO A 257 -27.56 13.73 -8.09
C PRO A 257 -27.39 13.09 -9.48
N TYR A 258 -26.49 12.11 -9.58
CA TYR A 258 -26.33 11.28 -10.78
C TYR A 258 -27.35 10.16 -10.84
N ASN A 259 -28.10 10.11 -11.95
CA ASN A 259 -29.18 9.15 -12.16
C ASN A 259 -28.79 7.97 -13.07
N GLY A 260 -27.50 7.81 -13.41
CA GLY A 260 -27.00 6.71 -14.24
C GLY A 260 -26.79 7.09 -15.72
N LYS A 261 -26.35 6.11 -16.52
CA LYS A 261 -25.90 6.34 -17.91
C LYS A 261 -27.04 6.55 -18.92
N ASP A 262 -28.26 6.10 -18.62
CA ASP A 262 -29.42 6.25 -19.50
C ASP A 262 -30.08 7.64 -19.43
N ASP A 263 -29.65 8.47 -18.48
CA ASP A 263 -30.10 9.85 -18.38
C ASP A 263 -29.31 10.74 -19.37
N ARG A 264 -29.91 11.00 -20.53
CA ARG A 264 -29.31 11.79 -21.63
C ARG A 264 -29.02 13.25 -21.26
N ASN A 265 -29.47 13.72 -20.09
CA ASN A 265 -29.29 15.09 -19.63
C ASN A 265 -28.11 15.30 -18.66
N ASN A 266 -27.36 14.24 -18.34
CA ASN A 266 -26.34 14.29 -17.28
C ASN A 266 -24.91 14.53 -17.83
N VAL A 267 -24.71 15.68 -18.45
CA VAL A 267 -23.37 16.23 -18.76
C VAL A 267 -22.85 16.93 -17.50
N TYR A 268 -22.09 16.20 -16.69
CA TYR A 268 -21.38 16.75 -15.55
C TYR A 268 -20.27 17.66 -16.04
N GLN A 269 -20.31 18.93 -15.64
CA GLN A 269 -19.16 19.81 -15.75
C GLN A 269 -18.26 19.61 -14.53
N THR A 270 -16.97 19.67 -14.78
CA THR A 270 -15.91 19.44 -13.80
C THR A 270 -15.13 20.74 -13.67
N PRO A 271 -14.93 21.28 -12.45
CA PRO A 271 -14.17 22.51 -12.28
C PRO A 271 -12.75 22.33 -12.83
N TYR A 272 -12.05 23.41 -13.11
CA TYR A 272 -10.63 23.29 -13.42
C TYR A 272 -9.84 24.40 -12.78
N ALA A 273 -8.56 24.11 -12.55
CA ALA A 273 -7.62 25.00 -11.92
C ALA A 273 -6.44 25.19 -12.88
N GLU A 274 -6.10 26.44 -13.15
CA GLU A 274 -4.86 26.85 -13.77
C GLU A 274 -3.86 27.15 -12.65
N SER A 275 -2.68 26.55 -12.67
CA SER A 275 -1.62 26.91 -11.74
C SER A 275 -0.53 27.67 -12.48
N GLU A 276 -0.24 28.89 -12.06
CA GLU A 276 0.99 29.58 -12.46
C GLU A 276 2.14 28.93 -11.70
N VAL A 277 2.90 28.06 -12.36
CA VAL A 277 4.20 27.62 -11.84
C VAL A 277 5.18 28.75 -12.15
N LYS A 278 5.84 29.32 -11.14
CA LYS A 278 6.88 30.32 -11.39
C LYS A 278 8.01 29.66 -12.17
N ASP A 279 8.44 30.31 -13.25
CA ASP A 279 9.56 29.85 -14.07
C ASP A 279 10.77 29.48 -13.20
N VAL A 280 11.24 28.23 -13.33
CA VAL A 280 12.57 27.84 -12.85
C VAL A 280 13.57 28.42 -13.85
N PRO A 281 14.44 29.37 -13.48
CA PRO A 281 15.42 29.93 -14.41
C PRO A 281 16.37 28.82 -14.86
N ASN A 282 16.28 28.45 -16.14
CA ASN A 282 17.06 27.35 -16.71
C ASN A 282 18.49 27.75 -17.13
N GLU A 283 18.97 28.95 -16.77
CA GLU A 283 20.32 29.43 -17.15
C GLU A 283 21.17 30.05 -16.02
N GLU A 284 20.69 30.19 -14.79
CA GLU A 284 21.53 30.70 -13.67
C GLU A 284 21.95 29.63 -12.64
N LEU A 285 21.59 28.36 -12.87
CA LEU A 285 21.91 27.24 -11.95
C LEU A 285 23.33 26.65 -12.13
N LYS A 286 24.23 27.30 -12.87
CA LYS A 286 25.57 26.72 -13.15
C LYS A 286 26.77 27.32 -12.44
N ILE A 287 26.71 28.49 -11.76
CA ILE A 287 27.95 29.06 -11.19
C ILE A 287 27.85 29.63 -9.76
N VAL A 288 26.69 29.97 -9.17
CA VAL A 288 26.74 30.80 -7.94
C VAL A 288 26.44 30.09 -6.61
N ASN A 289 25.81 28.92 -6.55
CA ASN A 289 25.26 28.47 -5.25
C ASN A 289 25.53 27.01 -4.83
N GLU A 290 26.68 26.45 -5.19
CA GLU A 290 27.12 25.17 -4.60
C GLU A 290 27.87 25.37 -3.26
N GLN A 291 28.34 26.59 -2.96
CA GLN A 291 29.04 26.89 -1.70
C GLN A 291 28.17 27.51 -0.60
N LEU A 292 27.03 28.14 -0.93
CA LEU A 292 26.17 28.77 0.09
C LEU A 292 24.90 27.97 0.44
N ILE A 293 24.35 27.16 -0.47
CA ILE A 293 23.15 26.34 -0.20
C ILE A 293 23.50 25.09 0.61
N ASN A 294 24.70 24.53 0.41
CA ASN A 294 25.21 23.40 1.20
C ASN A 294 25.46 23.75 2.68
N ASP A 295 25.51 25.04 3.05
CA ASP A 295 25.86 25.47 4.42
C ASP A 295 24.63 25.79 5.31
N PHE A 296 23.45 25.94 4.71
CA PHE A 296 22.20 26.31 5.41
C PHE A 296 21.16 25.17 5.48
N GLN A 297 21.17 24.22 4.55
CA GLN A 297 20.18 23.12 4.51
C GLN A 297 20.69 21.78 5.12
N ASP A 298 21.91 21.73 5.65
CA ASP A 298 22.57 20.47 6.05
C ASP A 298 22.71 20.27 7.58
N ARG A 299 22.35 21.27 8.40
CA ARG A 299 22.61 21.23 9.86
C ARG A 299 21.60 20.41 10.67
N CYS A 300 20.31 20.49 10.35
CA CYS A 300 19.28 19.64 10.98
C CYS A 300 19.16 18.26 10.31
N ALA A 301 19.61 18.10 9.07
CA ALA A 301 19.58 16.82 8.36
C ALA A 301 20.52 15.76 8.98
N SER A 302 21.65 16.21 9.54
CA SER A 302 22.63 15.36 10.22
C SER A 302 22.42 15.23 11.74
N THR A 303 21.57 16.08 12.33
CA THR A 303 21.35 16.12 13.78
C THR A 303 20.24 15.16 14.19
N LYS A 304 20.59 14.07 14.90
CA LYS A 304 19.61 13.14 15.49
C LYS A 304 19.15 13.62 16.86
N CYS A 305 17.91 14.09 16.95
CA CYS A 305 17.26 14.44 18.21
C CYS A 305 16.65 13.22 18.91
N ARG A 306 16.36 13.34 20.22
CA ARG A 306 15.74 12.25 20.98
C ARG A 306 14.24 12.14 20.69
N ASP A 307 13.63 11.02 21.05
CA ASP A 307 12.17 10.87 20.98
C ASP A 307 11.47 12.01 21.75
N GLY A 308 10.51 12.67 21.08
CA GLY A 308 9.78 13.83 21.60
C GLY A 308 10.44 15.18 21.34
N GLU A 309 11.58 15.20 20.63
CA GLU A 309 12.28 16.40 20.19
C GLU A 309 12.25 16.54 18.67
N THR A 310 12.21 17.78 18.19
CA THR A 310 12.36 18.16 16.77
C THR A 310 13.53 19.11 16.62
N CYS A 311 14.25 19.03 15.50
CA CYS A 311 15.37 19.93 15.23
C CYS A 311 14.84 21.29 14.77
N ILE A 312 15.27 22.35 15.45
CA ILE A 312 14.99 23.75 15.09
C ILE A 312 16.31 24.50 14.92
N LEU A 313 16.30 25.56 14.12
CA LEU A 313 17.45 26.44 13.99
C LEU A 313 17.35 27.57 15.00
N ASN A 314 18.41 27.80 15.75
CA ASN A 314 18.55 28.94 16.64
C ASN A 314 18.72 30.25 15.87
N LYS A 315 18.61 31.38 16.58
CA LYS A 315 18.79 32.73 16.01
C LYS A 315 20.16 32.94 15.36
N ASP A 316 21.16 32.17 15.78
CA ASP A 316 22.52 32.17 15.25
C ASP A 316 22.71 31.20 14.06
N GLY A 317 21.65 30.49 13.65
CA GLY A 317 21.65 29.53 12.54
C GLY A 317 22.15 28.12 12.91
N ASP A 318 22.35 27.83 14.19
CA ASP A 318 22.79 26.51 14.67
C ASP A 318 21.60 25.56 14.91
N ALA A 319 21.80 24.28 14.63
CA ALA A 319 20.81 23.23 14.87
C ALA A 319 20.70 22.89 16.36
N GLU A 320 19.52 23.11 16.94
CA GLU A 320 19.19 22.75 18.32
C GLU A 320 17.96 21.83 18.34
N CYS A 321 18.01 20.76 19.13
CA CYS A 321 16.83 19.94 19.39
C CYS A 321 15.92 20.66 20.38
N ALA A 322 14.65 20.86 20.05
CA ALA A 322 13.61 21.40 20.93
C ALA A 322 12.48 20.41 21.12
N CYS A 323 11.77 20.46 22.25
CA CYS A 323 10.60 19.60 22.44
C CYS A 323 9.55 19.88 21.37
N VAL A 324 8.89 18.82 20.88
CA VAL A 324 7.77 18.94 19.93
C VAL A 324 6.76 19.93 20.48
N ALA A 325 6.35 20.91 19.66
CA ALA A 325 5.47 21.99 20.10
C ALA A 325 4.00 21.57 20.17
N LEU A 326 3.56 20.74 19.22
CA LEU A 326 2.19 20.28 19.08
C LEU A 326 2.19 18.83 18.58
N CYS A 327 1.41 17.98 19.23
CA CYS A 327 1.09 16.64 18.75
C CYS A 327 -0.33 16.65 18.18
N GLU A 328 -0.56 15.88 17.12
CA GLU A 328 -1.92 15.65 16.62
C GLU A 328 -2.70 14.82 17.62
N ASP A 329 -3.98 15.14 17.81
CA ASP A 329 -4.89 14.36 18.63
C ASP A 329 -5.65 13.35 17.75
N PRO A 330 -5.22 12.07 17.72
CA PRO A 330 -5.90 11.08 16.92
C PRO A 330 -7.32 10.82 17.47
N LYS A 331 -8.29 10.71 16.56
CA LYS A 331 -9.68 10.38 16.93
C LYS A 331 -9.88 8.89 17.25
N ASP A 332 -8.92 8.03 16.91
CA ASP A 332 -8.99 6.59 17.14
C ASP A 332 -8.34 6.22 18.49
N GLU A 333 -9.11 5.58 19.38
CA GLU A 333 -8.63 5.11 20.69
C GLU A 333 -7.45 4.12 20.59
N ARG A 334 -7.26 3.46 19.44
CA ARG A 334 -6.15 2.52 19.22
C ARG A 334 -4.79 3.20 19.09
N LEU A 335 -4.77 4.50 18.78
CA LEU A 335 -3.55 5.31 18.65
C LEU A 335 -3.12 5.92 20.00
N MET A 336 -3.96 5.80 21.03
CA MET A 336 -3.58 6.12 22.41
C MET A 336 -2.46 5.19 22.88
N VAL A 337 -1.80 5.56 23.98
CA VAL A 337 -0.77 4.72 24.59
C VAL A 337 -1.02 4.54 26.08
N CYS A 338 -0.80 3.32 26.56
CA CYS A 338 -0.75 3.00 27.98
C CYS A 338 0.70 2.79 28.41
N THR A 339 1.10 3.40 29.52
CA THR A 339 2.45 3.26 30.08
C THR A 339 2.54 2.22 31.19
N LYS A 340 3.76 1.83 31.58
CA LYS A 340 3.98 0.87 32.68
C LYS A 340 3.48 1.40 34.03
N ALA A 341 3.48 2.72 34.23
CA ALA A 341 2.86 3.37 35.38
C ALA A 341 1.32 3.42 35.33
N ASN A 342 0.69 2.76 34.34
CA ASN A 342 -0.76 2.72 34.14
C ASN A 342 -1.37 4.10 33.84
N HIS A 343 -0.66 4.91 33.06
CA HIS A 343 -1.13 6.20 32.56
C HIS A 343 -1.47 6.13 31.08
N THR A 344 -2.59 6.74 30.69
CA THR A 344 -3.01 6.87 29.29
C THR A 344 -2.65 8.24 28.74
N TYR A 345 -2.08 8.26 27.54
CA TYR A 345 -1.83 9.45 26.71
C TYR A 345 -2.59 9.30 25.37
N THR A 346 -2.92 10.41 24.73
CA THR A 346 -3.69 10.48 23.48
C THR A 346 -2.91 9.91 22.30
N SER A 347 -1.59 10.03 22.30
CA SER A 347 -0.68 9.47 21.30
C SER A 347 0.69 9.15 21.91
N ASP A 348 1.50 8.39 21.17
CA ASP A 348 2.92 8.21 21.48
C ASP A 348 3.70 9.54 21.42
N CYS A 349 3.35 10.43 20.49
CA CYS A 349 3.88 11.79 20.43
C CYS A 349 3.67 12.54 21.76
N GLU A 350 2.45 12.55 22.30
CA GLU A 350 2.14 13.24 23.56
C GLU A 350 2.97 12.69 24.73
N PHE A 351 3.14 11.37 24.78
CA PHE A 351 3.98 10.73 25.80
C PHE A 351 5.45 11.20 25.71
N TYR A 352 6.06 11.15 24.52
CA TYR A 352 7.44 11.56 24.35
C TYR A 352 7.64 13.09 24.51
N GLN A 353 6.66 13.89 24.10
CA GLN A 353 6.62 15.33 24.35
C GLN A 353 6.62 15.62 25.86
N MET A 354 5.79 14.91 26.64
CA MET A 354 5.77 15.02 28.09
C MET A 354 7.12 14.64 28.70
N GLN A 355 7.76 13.56 28.23
CA GLN A 355 9.11 13.20 28.66
C GLN A 355 10.12 14.31 28.37
N CYS A 356 10.05 14.95 27.20
CA CYS A 356 10.94 16.04 26.83
C CYS A 356 10.78 17.24 27.77
N TRP A 357 9.55 17.68 28.03
CA TRP A 357 9.26 18.79 28.95
C TRP A 357 9.81 18.52 30.36
N CYS A 358 9.58 17.31 30.88
CA CYS A 358 10.04 16.95 32.22
C CYS A 358 11.57 16.81 32.31
N ARG A 359 12.24 16.32 31.26
CA ARG A 359 13.71 16.28 31.19
C ARG A 359 14.34 17.69 31.20
N ARG A 360 13.65 18.68 30.63
CA ARG A 360 14.10 20.08 30.56
C ARG A 360 13.62 20.95 31.72
N ASN A 361 12.87 20.40 32.67
CA ASN A 361 12.19 21.15 33.75
C ASN A 361 11.33 22.31 33.22
N ASP A 362 10.65 22.10 32.10
CA ASP A 362 9.69 23.06 31.53
C ASP A 362 8.44 23.13 32.42
N GLU A 363 7.82 24.30 32.56
CA GLU A 363 6.61 24.52 33.37
C GLU A 363 5.42 23.66 32.89
N ARG A 364 5.42 23.23 31.62
CA ARG A 364 4.41 22.35 31.03
C ARG A 364 4.51 20.89 31.49
N CYS A 365 5.60 20.51 32.15
CA CYS A 365 5.73 19.16 32.71
C CYS A 365 4.66 18.93 33.79
N THR A 366 3.70 18.06 33.50
CA THR A 366 2.64 17.70 34.45
C THR A 366 3.00 16.48 35.31
N ARG A 367 3.91 15.61 34.83
CA ARG A 367 4.24 14.32 35.48
C ARG A 367 5.74 14.00 35.41
N GLN A 368 6.47 14.21 36.50
CA GLN A 368 7.92 13.93 36.54
C GLN A 368 8.26 12.44 36.35
N GLU A 369 7.36 11.54 36.76
CA GLU A 369 7.51 10.09 36.61
C GLU A 369 7.61 9.64 35.15
N ALA A 370 7.13 10.45 34.20
CA ALA A 370 7.20 10.15 32.76
C ALA A 370 8.65 9.95 32.28
N ILE A 371 9.64 10.58 32.92
CA ILE A 371 11.06 10.50 32.52
C ILE A 371 11.59 9.05 32.56
N SER A 372 11.20 8.29 33.58
CA SER A 372 11.62 6.89 33.76
C SER A 372 10.59 5.87 33.26
N ASP A 373 9.43 6.33 32.83
CA ASP A 373 8.35 5.48 32.33
C ASP A 373 8.59 5.07 30.88
N SER A 374 7.88 4.04 30.44
CA SER A 374 7.91 3.58 29.05
C SER A 374 6.53 3.11 28.61
N ILE A 375 6.26 3.20 27.31
CA ILE A 375 5.02 2.69 26.72
C ILE A 375 4.99 1.18 26.91
N ASP A 376 3.89 0.70 27.50
CA ASP A 376 3.62 -0.72 27.72
C ASP A 376 2.86 -1.32 26.54
N TYR A 377 1.83 -0.63 26.04
CA TYR A 377 1.08 -1.03 24.85
C TYR A 377 0.32 0.12 24.19
N PHE A 378 -0.07 -0.07 22.93
CA PHE A 378 -0.95 0.82 22.19
C PHE A 378 -2.42 0.56 22.54
N GLY A 379 -3.15 1.64 22.81
CA GLY A 379 -4.51 1.66 23.32
C GLY A 379 -4.61 2.29 24.71
N ARG A 380 -5.85 2.47 25.16
CA ARG A 380 -6.15 2.97 26.51
C ARG A 380 -5.75 1.97 27.58
N CYS A 381 -5.32 2.46 28.74
CA CYS A 381 -5.03 1.59 29.88
C CYS A 381 -6.25 0.80 30.34
N GLN A 382 -6.10 -0.51 30.39
CA GLN A 382 -7.09 -1.50 30.78
C GLN A 382 -6.43 -2.65 31.55
N ASN A 383 -7.25 -3.42 32.27
CA ASN A 383 -6.80 -4.60 32.99
C ASN A 383 -6.75 -5.82 32.04
N LEU A 384 -5.53 -6.25 31.68
CA LEU A 384 -5.29 -7.35 30.75
C LEU A 384 -5.35 -8.76 31.39
N GLY A 385 -5.51 -8.85 32.72
CA GLY A 385 -5.42 -10.12 33.45
C GLY A 385 -3.99 -10.66 33.56
N ILE A 386 -3.80 -11.70 34.38
CA ILE A 386 -2.51 -12.38 34.56
C ILE A 386 -2.45 -13.54 33.57
N CYS A 387 -1.32 -13.71 32.89
CA CYS A 387 -1.09 -14.89 32.07
C CYS A 387 -0.99 -16.14 32.95
N THR A 388 -1.94 -17.05 32.81
CA THR A 388 -1.94 -18.30 33.57
C THR A 388 -0.92 -19.30 32.99
N ALA A 389 -0.45 -20.25 33.81
CA ALA A 389 0.51 -21.26 33.34
C ALA A 389 0.00 -22.06 32.13
N PHE A 390 -1.31 -22.35 32.09
CA PHE A 390 -1.94 -23.03 30.96
C PHE A 390 -1.95 -22.17 29.69
N GLU A 391 -2.30 -20.89 29.81
CA GLU A 391 -2.27 -19.97 28.66
C GLU A 391 -0.84 -19.81 28.11
N LEU A 392 0.14 -19.71 29.01
CA LEU A 392 1.56 -19.61 28.64
C LEU A 392 2.06 -20.85 27.91
N GLU A 393 1.61 -22.06 28.29
CA GLU A 393 1.97 -23.31 27.63
C GLU A 393 1.40 -23.40 26.19
N VAL A 394 0.19 -22.87 25.97
CA VAL A 394 -0.49 -22.93 24.66
C VAL A 394 -0.07 -21.78 23.74
N PHE A 395 0.34 -20.65 24.31
CA PHE A 395 0.68 -19.41 23.60
C PHE A 395 1.66 -19.60 22.42
N PRO A 396 2.80 -20.33 22.55
CA PRO A 396 3.77 -20.46 21.47
C PRO A 396 3.16 -21.06 20.21
N LYS A 397 2.31 -22.09 20.35
CA LYS A 397 1.66 -22.75 19.21
C LYS A 397 0.69 -21.83 18.47
N ARG A 398 -0.02 -20.97 19.22
CA ARG A 398 -0.93 -19.97 18.64
C ARG A 398 -0.14 -18.89 17.91
N MET A 399 0.92 -18.38 18.54
CA MET A 399 1.79 -17.36 17.99
C MET A 399 2.43 -17.82 16.68
N THR A 400 2.99 -19.02 16.62
CA THR A 400 3.62 -19.53 15.40
C THR A 400 2.60 -19.72 14.27
N THR A 401 1.43 -20.27 14.57
CA THR A 401 0.34 -20.42 13.58
C THR A 401 -0.11 -19.05 13.07
N TRP A 402 -0.28 -18.07 13.96
CA TRP A 402 -0.68 -16.71 13.63
C TRP A 402 0.37 -15.99 12.77
N LEU A 403 1.66 -16.09 13.09
CA LEU A 403 2.75 -15.59 12.25
C LEU A 403 2.70 -16.20 10.84
N GLY A 404 2.40 -17.50 10.75
CA GLY A 404 2.19 -18.20 9.49
C GLY A 404 1.09 -17.59 8.62
N GLU A 405 -0.04 -17.23 9.23
CA GLU A 405 -1.15 -16.57 8.52
C GLU A 405 -0.81 -15.12 8.14
N ILE A 406 -0.05 -14.39 8.97
CA ILE A 406 0.42 -13.04 8.63
C ILE A 406 1.34 -13.06 7.44
N LEU A 407 2.34 -13.93 7.45
CA LEU A 407 3.30 -14.04 6.37
C LEU A 407 2.58 -14.31 5.03
N ASP A 408 1.57 -15.17 5.05
CA ASP A 408 0.75 -15.45 3.87
C ASP A 408 -0.08 -14.23 3.43
N ALA A 409 -0.69 -13.52 4.39
CA ALA A 409 -1.50 -12.33 4.12
C ALA A 409 -0.67 -11.18 3.52
N LEU A 410 0.54 -10.95 4.03
CA LEU A 410 1.47 -9.93 3.51
C LEU A 410 1.88 -10.25 2.07
N PHE A 411 2.16 -11.52 1.78
CA PHE A 411 2.48 -11.96 0.42
C PHE A 411 1.31 -11.76 -0.56
N VAL A 412 0.08 -12.09 -0.15
CA VAL A 412 -1.12 -11.89 -0.99
C VAL A 412 -1.37 -10.40 -1.30
N ARG A 413 -1.14 -9.52 -0.32
CA ARG A 413 -1.30 -8.06 -0.48
C ARG A 413 -0.16 -7.39 -1.25
N LYS A 414 0.96 -8.11 -1.45
CA LYS A 414 2.21 -7.59 -2.03
C LYS A 414 2.92 -6.56 -1.16
N ASP A 415 2.75 -6.68 0.15
CA ASP A 415 3.39 -5.83 1.16
C ASP A 415 4.66 -6.48 1.75
N LEU A 416 5.00 -7.71 1.32
CA LEU A 416 6.17 -8.45 1.79
C LEU A 416 7.42 -8.10 0.95
N ASP A 417 8.56 -7.90 1.61
CA ASP A 417 9.85 -7.74 0.93
C ASP A 417 10.12 -8.96 0.01
N PRO A 418 10.47 -8.73 -1.28
CA PRO A 418 10.79 -9.80 -2.22
C PRO A 418 11.79 -10.84 -1.72
N LYS A 419 12.71 -10.48 -0.81
CA LYS A 419 13.70 -11.43 -0.25
C LYS A 419 13.06 -12.60 0.51
N TYR A 420 11.86 -12.41 1.06
CA TYR A 420 11.14 -13.45 1.81
C TYR A 420 10.16 -14.28 0.98
N GLU A 421 10.00 -14.00 -0.32
CA GLU A 421 9.07 -14.74 -1.18
C GLU A 421 9.38 -16.25 -1.23
N VAL A 422 10.65 -16.63 -1.14
CA VAL A 422 11.08 -18.04 -1.08
C VAL A 422 10.50 -18.73 0.16
N LEU A 423 10.55 -18.06 1.32
CA LEU A 423 10.05 -18.59 2.59
C LEU A 423 8.53 -18.83 2.53
N VAL A 424 7.76 -17.90 1.95
CA VAL A 424 6.30 -18.05 1.83
C VAL A 424 5.93 -19.19 0.90
N ASN A 425 6.59 -19.28 -0.26
CA ASN A 425 6.31 -20.32 -1.24
C ASN A 425 6.60 -21.72 -0.68
N GLU A 426 7.65 -21.87 0.11
CA GLU A 426 7.95 -23.10 0.84
C GLU A 426 6.91 -23.40 1.94
N ALA A 427 6.52 -22.40 2.72
CA ALA A 427 5.49 -22.55 3.75
C ALA A 427 4.15 -23.03 3.15
N ARG A 428 3.72 -22.44 2.02
CA ARG A 428 2.52 -22.87 1.28
C ARG A 428 2.60 -24.30 0.79
N LYS A 429 3.74 -24.72 0.25
CA LYS A 429 3.97 -26.11 -0.17
C LYS A 429 3.83 -27.07 1.01
N MET A 430 4.41 -26.72 2.17
CA MET A 430 4.29 -27.52 3.40
C MET A 430 2.86 -27.58 3.92
N LYS A 431 2.11 -26.48 3.82
CA LYS A 431 0.69 -26.40 4.21
C LYS A 431 -0.17 -27.30 3.31
N LEU A 432 0.09 -27.32 2.00
CA LEU A 432 -0.57 -28.21 1.03
C LEU A 432 -0.23 -29.69 1.26
N SER A 433 0.98 -30.00 1.72
CA SER A 433 1.39 -31.37 2.07
C SER A 433 0.98 -31.80 3.48
N ASN A 434 0.21 -30.98 4.21
CA ASN A 434 -0.26 -31.23 5.57
C ASN A 434 0.87 -31.51 6.59
N THR A 435 1.99 -30.80 6.47
CA THR A 435 3.13 -30.91 7.39
C THR A 435 2.87 -30.12 8.68
N GLU A 436 3.14 -30.72 9.85
CA GLU A 436 2.81 -30.16 11.18
C GLU A 436 3.51 -28.82 11.53
N LYS A 437 4.57 -28.44 10.81
CA LYS A 437 5.39 -27.23 11.08
C LYS A 437 5.52 -26.29 9.88
N TRP A 438 4.46 -26.13 9.08
CA TRP A 438 4.45 -25.22 7.93
C TRP A 438 4.75 -23.75 8.30
N TRP A 439 4.50 -23.36 9.57
CA TRP A 439 4.74 -22.03 10.13
C TRP A 439 6.22 -21.72 10.42
N ARG A 440 7.14 -22.69 10.34
CA ARG A 440 8.59 -22.49 10.63
C ARG A 440 9.17 -21.30 9.89
N ASN A 441 8.84 -21.17 8.61
CA ASN A 441 9.33 -20.08 7.75
C ASN A 441 8.84 -18.69 8.17
N ALA A 442 7.67 -18.60 8.81
CA ALA A 442 7.17 -17.34 9.36
C ALA A 442 7.89 -16.95 10.65
N VAL A 443 8.26 -17.92 11.49
CA VAL A 443 9.09 -17.67 12.67
C VAL A 443 10.48 -17.17 12.28
N LEU A 444 11.02 -17.71 11.18
CA LEU A 444 12.29 -17.26 10.62
C LEU A 444 12.22 -15.81 10.11
N TRP A 445 11.19 -15.52 9.31
CA TRP A 445 10.94 -14.19 8.76
C TRP A 445 10.78 -13.14 9.86
N GLU A 446 9.95 -13.41 10.88
CA GLU A 446 9.68 -12.46 11.95
C GLU A 446 10.95 -12.10 12.72
N PHE A 447 11.81 -13.08 13.01
CA PHE A 447 13.09 -12.81 13.68
C PHE A 447 13.98 -11.88 12.84
N CYS A 448 14.09 -12.13 11.53
CA CYS A 448 14.90 -11.28 10.65
C CYS A 448 14.34 -9.85 10.51
N GLU A 449 13.02 -9.66 10.64
CA GLU A 449 12.41 -8.33 10.59
C GLU A 449 12.59 -7.55 11.91
N LEU A 450 12.65 -8.28 13.03
CA LEU A 450 12.89 -7.72 14.36
C LEU A 450 14.37 -7.34 14.57
N ASP A 451 15.31 -8.17 14.11
CA ASP A 451 16.76 -7.92 14.22
C ASP A 451 17.21 -6.86 13.20
N ARG A 452 17.13 -5.59 13.59
CA ARG A 452 17.52 -4.44 12.76
C ARG A 452 18.99 -4.11 12.86
N THR A 453 19.60 -4.47 13.99
CA THR A 453 21.03 -4.28 14.22
C THR A 453 21.88 -5.35 13.52
N HIS A 454 21.24 -6.42 13.03
CA HIS A 454 21.88 -7.58 12.42
C HIS A 454 22.93 -8.21 13.33
N ASP A 455 22.71 -8.15 14.66
CA ASP A 455 23.60 -8.73 15.67
C ASP A 455 23.20 -10.17 16.04
N ASN A 456 22.20 -10.74 15.33
CA ASN A 456 21.66 -12.08 15.52
C ASN A 456 21.06 -12.28 16.93
N SER A 457 20.64 -11.18 17.54
CA SER A 457 19.84 -11.12 18.76
C SER A 457 18.79 -10.02 18.61
N VAL A 458 17.66 -10.18 19.31
CA VAL A 458 16.63 -9.13 19.34
C VAL A 458 16.65 -8.52 20.73
N ASN A 459 16.94 -7.22 20.79
CA ASN A 459 16.95 -6.49 22.06
C ASN A 459 15.55 -5.95 22.43
N ASN A 460 15.43 -5.44 23.66
CA ASN A 460 14.17 -4.91 24.17
C ASN A 460 13.60 -3.73 23.36
N GLU A 461 14.44 -2.90 22.71
CA GLU A 461 13.98 -1.77 21.90
C GLU A 461 13.43 -2.23 20.54
N GLU A 462 14.09 -3.21 19.93
CA GLU A 462 13.68 -3.83 18.66
C GLU A 462 12.33 -4.53 18.79
N ILE A 463 12.13 -5.31 19.87
CA ILE A 463 10.88 -6.05 20.10
C ILE A 463 9.75 -5.20 20.68
N ALA A 464 10.07 -4.04 21.26
CA ALA A 464 9.09 -3.20 21.96
C ALA A 464 7.89 -2.84 21.10
N ARG A 465 8.09 -2.47 19.83
CA ARG A 465 6.98 -2.08 18.94
C ARG A 465 6.05 -3.27 18.66
N PHE A 466 6.62 -4.45 18.44
CA PHE A 466 5.87 -5.68 18.21
C PHE A 466 5.02 -6.03 19.44
N VAL A 467 5.65 -6.05 20.62
CA VAL A 467 4.95 -6.33 21.89
C VAL A 467 3.85 -5.31 22.17
N ARG A 468 4.15 -4.00 22.06
CA ARG A 468 3.19 -2.93 22.35
C ARG A 468 1.94 -3.02 21.47
N SER A 469 2.08 -3.52 20.24
CA SER A 469 0.96 -3.65 19.28
C SER A 469 0.06 -4.85 19.59
N LEU A 470 0.60 -5.90 20.20
CA LEU A 470 -0.11 -7.18 20.36
C LEU A 470 -0.54 -7.45 21.81
N LYS A 471 0.08 -6.81 22.80
CA LYS A 471 -0.14 -7.10 24.22
C LYS A 471 -1.61 -6.99 24.66
N VAL A 472 -2.38 -6.09 24.04
CA VAL A 472 -3.83 -5.95 24.29
C VAL A 472 -4.63 -7.18 23.84
N LEU A 473 -4.23 -7.79 22.72
CA LEU A 473 -4.87 -8.97 22.16
C LEU A 473 -4.34 -10.27 22.81
N GLU A 474 -3.08 -10.24 23.22
CA GLU A 474 -2.32 -11.38 23.73
C GLU A 474 -1.52 -10.98 24.98
N HIS A 475 -2.15 -11.02 26.15
CA HIS A 475 -1.53 -10.61 27.41
C HIS A 475 -0.32 -11.47 27.82
N CYS A 476 -0.23 -12.69 27.29
CA CYS A 476 0.87 -13.64 27.54
C CYS A 476 2.16 -13.36 26.76
N ILE A 477 2.16 -12.43 25.80
CA ILE A 477 3.32 -12.18 24.94
C ILE A 477 4.57 -11.76 25.75
N GLN A 478 4.43 -10.84 26.71
CA GLN A 478 5.56 -10.37 27.52
C GLN A 478 6.07 -11.45 28.49
N PRO A 479 5.21 -12.13 29.28
CA PRO A 479 5.64 -13.27 30.10
C PRO A 479 6.33 -14.38 29.29
N PHE A 480 5.86 -14.65 28.07
CA PHE A 480 6.49 -15.62 27.18
C PHE A 480 7.89 -15.19 26.74
N LEU A 481 8.06 -13.96 26.27
CA LEU A 481 9.37 -13.46 25.84
C LEU A 481 10.37 -13.44 26.99
N ASN A 482 9.93 -13.06 28.20
CA ASN A 482 10.75 -13.15 29.41
C ASN A 482 11.14 -14.59 29.76
N HIS A 483 10.33 -15.59 29.39
CA HIS A 483 10.66 -17.00 29.58
C HIS A 483 11.66 -17.52 28.53
N CYS A 484 11.72 -16.88 27.36
CA CYS A 484 12.62 -17.27 26.28
C CYS A 484 14.06 -16.82 26.51
N ASP A 485 14.25 -15.68 27.15
CA ASP A 485 15.55 -15.20 27.64
C ASP A 485 16.04 -16.14 28.76
N THR A 486 16.82 -17.15 28.38
CA THR A 486 17.22 -18.24 29.28
C THR A 486 18.48 -17.87 30.05
N ASP A 487 19.37 -17.07 29.45
CA ASP A 487 20.59 -16.58 30.07
C ASP A 487 20.43 -15.25 30.82
N ASN A 488 19.24 -14.63 30.75
CA ASN A 488 18.83 -13.39 31.42
C ASN A 488 19.70 -12.19 31.01
N ASP A 489 20.14 -12.14 29.75
CA ASP A 489 20.93 -11.05 29.21
C ASP A 489 20.07 -9.86 28.71
N ASN A 490 18.73 -9.97 28.82
CA ASN A 490 17.72 -9.01 28.33
C ASN A 490 17.72 -8.86 26.79
N LYS A 491 18.23 -9.85 26.08
CA LYS A 491 18.11 -10.03 24.64
C LYS A 491 17.55 -11.43 24.37
N ILE A 492 17.11 -11.66 23.14
CA ILE A 492 16.68 -12.98 22.69
C ILE A 492 17.53 -13.35 21.49
N SER A 493 18.45 -14.28 21.69
CA SER A 493 19.28 -14.81 20.61
C SER A 493 18.45 -15.63 19.62
N SER A 494 18.96 -15.82 18.40
CA SER A 494 18.30 -16.70 17.41
C SER A 494 18.14 -18.16 17.87
N GLU A 495 19.00 -18.62 18.79
CA GLU A 495 18.89 -19.96 19.39
C GLU A 495 17.77 -20.03 20.43
N GLU A 496 17.65 -19.01 21.28
CA GLU A 496 16.57 -18.91 22.26
C GLU A 496 15.22 -18.74 21.58
N TRP A 497 15.11 -17.82 20.62
CA TRP A 497 13.92 -17.60 19.82
C TRP A 497 13.46 -18.89 19.14
N GLY A 498 14.39 -19.57 18.46
CA GLY A 498 14.10 -20.82 17.78
C GLY A 498 13.69 -21.94 18.72
N THR A 499 14.38 -22.09 19.85
CA THR A 499 14.06 -23.12 20.86
C THR A 499 12.69 -22.87 21.48
N CYS A 500 12.38 -21.63 21.84
CA CYS A 500 11.11 -21.24 22.44
C CYS A 500 9.89 -21.50 21.53
N LEU A 501 10.08 -21.32 20.22
CA LEU A 501 9.02 -21.49 19.22
C LEU A 501 9.05 -22.88 18.56
N GLY A 502 9.91 -23.79 19.00
CA GLY A 502 9.93 -25.18 18.55
C GLY A 502 10.59 -25.44 17.20
N LEU A 503 11.52 -24.58 16.78
CA LEU A 503 12.40 -24.78 15.63
C LEU A 503 13.41 -25.91 15.88
N GLU A 504 13.85 -26.56 14.81
CA GLU A 504 14.87 -27.61 14.88
C GLU A 504 16.29 -27.03 14.73
N LYS A 505 17.32 -27.80 15.10
CA LYS A 505 18.73 -27.36 14.98
C LYS A 505 19.12 -26.96 13.56
N GLY A 506 18.57 -27.64 12.55
CA GLY A 506 18.77 -27.29 11.15
C GLY A 506 18.19 -25.91 10.80
N ASP A 507 17.00 -25.61 11.33
CA ASP A 507 16.31 -24.34 11.11
C ASP A 507 17.06 -23.18 11.77
N MET A 508 17.58 -23.38 12.98
CA MET A 508 18.36 -22.37 13.69
C MET A 508 19.67 -22.03 12.96
N THR A 509 20.29 -23.03 12.32
CA THR A 509 21.49 -22.80 11.49
C THR A 509 21.14 -22.01 10.22
N PHE A 510 19.98 -22.31 9.63
CA PHE A 510 19.46 -21.57 8.49
C PHE A 510 19.10 -20.13 8.86
N LEU A 511 18.42 -19.91 10.00
CA LEU A 511 18.06 -18.59 10.54
C LEU A 511 19.27 -17.66 10.64
N LYS A 512 20.33 -18.13 11.33
CA LYS A 512 21.57 -17.38 11.49
C LYS A 512 22.17 -16.93 10.16
N THR A 513 22.12 -17.82 9.16
CA THR A 513 22.70 -17.55 7.84
C THR A 513 21.80 -16.61 7.03
N PHE A 514 20.49 -16.79 7.11
CA PHE A 514 19.51 -16.09 6.29
C PHE A 514 19.30 -14.64 6.73
N CYS A 515 19.29 -14.34 8.03
CA CYS A 515 19.12 -12.96 8.52
C CYS A 515 20.40 -12.12 8.49
N SER A 516 21.57 -12.74 8.29
CA SER A 516 22.87 -12.04 8.20
C SER A 516 23.15 -11.43 6.81
N HIS A 517 22.25 -11.64 5.85
CA HIS A 517 22.32 -11.19 4.46
C HIS A 517 21.06 -10.41 4.09
#